data_AF-A0AAQ3WBG8-F1
#
_entry.id   AF-A0AAQ3WBG8-F1
#
_cell.length_a   1.000
_cell.length_b   1.000
_cell.length_c   1.000
_cell.angle_alpha   90.00
_cell.angle_beta   90.00
_cell.angle_gamma   90.00
#
_symmetry.space_group_name_H-M   'P 1'
#
loop_
_entity.id
_entity.type
_entity.pdbx_description
1 polymer ?
#
loop_
_entity_poly.entity_id
_entity_poly.type
_entity_poly.pdbx_seq_one_letter_code
_entity_poly.pdbx_strand_id
1 'polypeptide(L)'
;MKRTIIDYLWIDSKKDDVPFHPKTGTIFNPADIKGLSQKYKVLKAEDNTDNGMQAMAVAPVDDAGNVDTSQVVIAYAGTNFSDAKD
;
A
#
# COMPACT_ATOMS: atom_id res chain seq x y z
N MET A 1 7.78 19.48 -2.68
CA MET A 1 7.60 18.10 -3.17
C MET A 1 7.05 17.24 -2.03
N LYS A 2 5.74 17.05 -1.96
CA LYS A 2 5.10 16.15 -0.98
C LYS A 2 4.96 14.78 -1.65
N ARG A 3 5.73 13.79 -1.21
CA ARG A 3 5.53 12.39 -1.60
C ARG A 3 4.45 11.82 -0.69
N THR A 4 3.40 11.28 -1.28
CA THR A 4 2.26 10.71 -0.56
C THR A 4 2.50 9.21 -0.42
N ILE A 5 1.91 8.57 0.59
CA ILE A 5 1.94 7.11 0.84
C ILE A 5 1.73 6.29 -0.45
N ILE A 6 0.93 6.83 -1.38
CA ILE A 6 0.58 6.25 -2.69
C ILE A 6 1.81 5.94 -3.56
N ASP A 7 2.92 6.69 -3.46
CA ASP A 7 4.10 6.48 -4.32
C ASP A 7 4.96 5.26 -3.90
N TYR A 8 4.74 4.72 -2.69
CA TYR A 8 5.48 3.56 -2.16
C TYR A 8 4.69 2.25 -2.26
N LEU A 9 3.52 2.28 -2.90
CA LEU A 9 2.52 1.22 -2.88
C LEU A 9 2.62 0.33 -4.12
N TRP A 10 3.72 -0.38 -4.26
CA TRP A 10 3.88 -1.40 -5.31
C TRP A 10 3.18 -2.69 -4.87
N ILE A 11 1.85 -2.72 -5.02
CA ILE A 11 1.01 -3.90 -4.70
C ILE A 11 1.20 -5.02 -5.73
N ASP A 12 1.71 -4.68 -6.92
CA ASP A 12 2.05 -5.59 -8.01
C ASP A 12 3.04 -6.67 -7.57
N SER A 13 2.55 -7.90 -7.36
CA SER A 13 3.37 -9.03 -6.91
C SER A 13 4.31 -9.56 -7.99
N LYS A 14 4.12 -9.17 -9.25
CA LYS A 14 4.97 -9.60 -10.39
C LYS A 14 6.18 -8.69 -10.61
N LYS A 15 6.24 -7.53 -9.94
CA LYS A 15 7.43 -6.66 -10.01
C LYS A 15 8.51 -7.15 -9.05
N ASP A 16 9.58 -7.69 -9.59
CA ASP A 16 10.73 -8.09 -8.79
C ASP A 16 11.72 -6.95 -8.52
N ASP A 17 11.54 -5.78 -9.16
CA ASP A 17 12.42 -4.61 -9.09
C ASP A 17 12.00 -3.58 -8.03
N VAL A 18 11.17 -3.99 -7.05
CA VAL A 18 10.73 -3.14 -5.96
C VAL A 18 11.28 -3.63 -4.61
N PRO A 19 11.56 -2.73 -3.67
CA PRO A 19 12.18 -3.11 -2.41
C PRO A 19 11.24 -3.90 -1.49
N PHE A 20 9.93 -3.78 -1.69
CA PHE A 20 8.93 -4.34 -0.77
C PHE A 20 7.52 -4.39 -1.39
N HIS A 21 6.81 -5.51 -1.17
CA HIS A 21 5.38 -5.65 -1.45
C HIS A 21 4.58 -5.65 -0.15
N PRO A 22 3.77 -4.61 0.12
CA PRO A 22 2.93 -4.59 1.31
C PRO A 22 1.86 -5.68 1.25
N LYS A 23 1.66 -6.36 2.38
CA LYS A 23 0.62 -7.37 2.56
C LYS A 23 -0.35 -6.95 3.66
N THR A 24 -1.49 -7.62 3.72
CA THR A 24 -2.42 -7.47 4.84
C THR A 24 -1.67 -7.63 6.17
N GLY A 25 -1.81 -6.64 7.06
CA GLY A 25 -1.14 -6.60 8.36
C GLY A 25 0.20 -5.85 8.39
N THR A 26 0.79 -5.48 7.25
CA THR A 26 1.99 -4.64 7.21
C THR A 26 1.78 -3.32 7.96
N ILE A 27 2.79 -2.88 8.71
CA ILE A 27 2.81 -1.57 9.37
C ILE A 27 3.86 -0.70 8.70
N PHE A 28 3.46 0.49 8.29
CA PHE A 28 4.33 1.53 7.76
C PHE A 28 4.70 2.49 8.87
N ASN A 29 6.00 2.62 9.16
CA ASN A 29 6.47 3.62 10.11
C ASN A 29 6.87 4.92 9.41
N PRO A 30 6.66 6.08 10.06
CA PRO A 30 7.15 7.37 9.59
C PRO A 30 8.66 7.42 9.30
N ALA A 31 9.45 6.63 10.03
CA ALA A 31 10.89 6.55 9.85
C ALA A 31 11.29 5.89 8.51
N ASP A 32 10.43 5.01 7.99
CA ASP A 32 10.73 4.18 6.82
C ASP A 32 10.23 4.85 5.52
N ILE A 33 9.20 5.70 5.60
CA ILE A 33 8.55 6.31 4.43
C ILE A 33 8.49 7.83 4.57
N LYS A 34 9.21 8.50 3.68
CA LYS A 34 9.26 9.96 3.61
C LYS A 34 7.88 10.53 3.27
N GLY A 35 7.33 11.33 4.17
CA GLY A 35 6.04 12.00 4.00
C GLY A 35 4.93 11.46 4.92
N LEU A 36 5.19 10.35 5.62
CA LEU A 36 4.34 9.90 6.72
C LEU A 36 4.60 10.69 8.00
N SER A 37 3.54 11.14 8.66
CA SER A 37 3.60 11.78 9.98
C SER A 37 3.27 10.83 11.14
N GLN A 38 2.68 9.68 10.85
CA GLN A 38 2.27 8.67 11.83
C GLN A 38 2.27 7.26 11.21
N LYS A 39 2.09 6.24 12.06
CA LYS A 39 2.04 4.84 11.60
C LYS A 39 0.73 4.55 10.88
N TYR A 40 0.80 3.67 9.88
CA TYR A 40 -0.36 3.14 9.18
C TYR A 40 -0.28 1.63 9.10
N LYS A 41 -1.43 0.96 9.18
CA LYS A 41 -1.55 -0.48 8.99
C LYS A 41 -2.31 -0.77 7.72
N VAL A 42 -1.82 -1.73 6.96
CA VAL A 42 -2.54 -2.35 5.86
C VAL A 42 -3.65 -3.23 6.42
N LEU A 43 -4.89 -2.81 6.21
CA LEU A 43 -6.07 -3.57 6.64
C LEU A 43 -6.36 -4.72 5.68
N LYS A 44 -6.15 -4.48 4.39
CA LYS A 44 -6.30 -5.47 3.33
C LYS A 44 -5.48 -5.01 2.12
N ALA A 45 -4.73 -5.93 1.53
CA ALA A 45 -4.10 -5.77 0.22
C ALA A 45 -4.58 -6.89 -0.69
N GLU A 46 -4.84 -6.56 -1.96
CA GLU A 46 -5.28 -7.48 -2.98
C GLU A 46 -4.55 -7.16 -4.30
N ASP A 47 -3.97 -8.18 -4.91
CA ASP A 47 -3.42 -8.16 -6.26
C ASP A 47 -4.11 -9.30 -7.03
N ASN A 48 -5.16 -8.96 -7.77
CA ASN A 48 -5.88 -9.92 -8.58
C ASN A 48 -5.30 -9.90 -9.99
N THR A 49 -4.48 -10.91 -10.29
CA THR A 49 -3.81 -11.04 -11.58
C THR A 49 -4.75 -11.35 -12.74
N ASP A 50 -5.95 -11.88 -12.48
CA ASP A 50 -6.92 -12.25 -13.53
C ASP A 50 -7.57 -11.02 -14.16
N ASN A 51 -7.77 -9.96 -13.37
CA ASN A 51 -8.35 -8.69 -13.83
C ASN A 51 -7.39 -7.49 -13.70
N GLY A 52 -6.15 -7.74 -13.25
CA GLY A 52 -5.11 -6.74 -13.06
C GLY A 52 -5.38 -5.76 -11.92
N MET A 53 -6.34 -6.03 -11.04
CA MET A 53 -6.70 -5.13 -9.93
C MET A 53 -5.62 -5.16 -8.85
N GLN A 54 -5.14 -3.98 -8.48
CA GLN A 54 -4.19 -3.78 -7.40
C GLN A 54 -4.72 -2.73 -6.44
N ALA A 55 -5.12 -3.18 -5.25
CA ALA A 55 -5.77 -2.33 -4.28
C ALA A 55 -5.28 -2.60 -2.85
N MET A 56 -5.24 -1.54 -2.05
CA MET A 56 -4.87 -1.65 -0.64
C MET A 56 -5.63 -0.63 0.20
N ALA A 57 -6.21 -1.11 1.30
CA ALA A 57 -6.81 -0.28 2.33
C ALA A 57 -5.83 -0.12 3.50
N VAL A 58 -5.62 1.12 3.93
CA VAL A 58 -4.78 1.47 5.09
C VAL A 58 -5.54 2.34 6.06
N ALA A 59 -5.17 2.25 7.34
CA ALA A 59 -5.68 3.13 8.38
C ALA A 59 -4.56 3.51 9.36
N PRO A 60 -4.69 4.67 10.05
CA PRO A 60 -3.81 5.04 11.14
C PRO A 60 -3.73 3.98 12.22
N VAL A 61 -2.58 3.95 12.91
CA VAL A 61 -2.41 3.15 14.12
C VAL A 61 -1.89 4.06 15.22
N ASP A 62 -2.46 3.92 16.42
CA ASP A 62 -1.91 4.57 17.61
C ASP A 62 -0.65 3.85 18.11
N ASP A 63 -0.02 4.42 19.15
CA ASP A 63 1.19 3.85 19.73
C ASP A 63 0.96 2.52 20.46
N ALA A 64 -0.28 2.20 20.82
CA ALA A 64 -0.68 0.93 21.44
C ALA A 64 -0.99 -0.16 20.38
N GLY A 65 -1.00 0.18 19.10
CA GLY A 65 -1.30 -0.75 18.01
C GLY A 65 -2.78 -0.84 17.64
N ASN A 66 -3.64 0.02 18.21
CA ASN A 66 -5.05 0.08 17.85
C ASN A 66 -5.21 0.79 16.51
N VAL A 67 -6.04 0.20 15.65
CA VAL A 67 -6.33 0.73 14.32
C VAL A 67 -7.49 1.72 14.41
N ASP A 68 -7.30 2.92 13.89
CA ASP A 68 -8.39 3.90 13.75
C ASP A 68 -9.10 3.73 12.40
N THR A 69 -10.16 2.91 12.38
CA THR A 69 -10.97 2.68 11.17
C THR A 69 -11.93 3.82 10.85
N SER A 70 -11.96 4.90 11.63
CA SER A 70 -12.73 6.11 11.25
C SER A 70 -12.10 6.82 10.04
N GLN A 71 -10.82 6.56 9.79
CA GLN A 71 -10.07 7.09 8.65
C GLN A 71 -9.43 5.95 7.87
N VAL A 72 -10.13 5.48 6.83
CA VAL A 72 -9.60 4.49 5.89
C VAL A 72 -9.24 5.18 4.59
N VAL A 73 -8.00 5.00 4.15
CA VAL A 73 -7.54 5.40 2.82
C VAL A 73 -7.45 4.15 1.97
N ILE A 74 -8.11 4.17 0.82
CA ILE A 74 -8.02 3.09 -0.18
C ILE A 74 -7.17 3.62 -1.33
N ALA A 75 -6.05 2.95 -1.58
CA ALA A 75 -5.22 3.18 -2.75
C ALA A 75 -5.56 2.14 -3.82
N TYR A 76 -5.73 2.60 -5.05
CA TYR A 76 -5.95 1.77 -6.23
C TYR A 76 -4.90 2.12 -7.26
N ALA A 77 -4.03 1.17 -7.59
CA ALA A 77 -3.21 1.25 -8.78
C ALA A 77 -4.05 0.65 -9.91
N GLY A 78 -4.18 1.36 -11.03
CA GLY A 78 -4.99 0.93 -12.17
C GLY A 78 -4.66 -0.49 -12.65
N THR A 79 -5.44 -1.01 -13.59
CA THR A 79 -5.15 -2.31 -14.20
C THR A 79 -3.79 -2.28 -14.89
N ASN A 80 -2.94 -3.28 -14.64
CA ASN A 80 -1.62 -3.50 -15.27
C ASN A 80 -1.72 -3.85 -16.78
N PHE A 81 -2.69 -3.30 -17.51
CA PHE A 81 -2.99 -3.59 -18.92
C PHE A 81 -1.86 -3.22 -19.90
N SER A 82 -0.81 -2.54 -19.42
CA SER A 82 0.34 -2.13 -20.22
C SER A 82 1.60 -2.97 -20.02
N ASP A 83 1.53 -4.09 -19.29
CA ASP A 83 2.61 -5.08 -19.37
C ASP A 83 2.43 -5.90 -20.66
N ALA A 84 2.61 -5.23 -21.80
CA ALA A 84 2.82 -5.84 -23.10
C ALA A 84 4.24 -6.47 -23.20
N LYS A 85 4.70 -7.03 -22.09
CA LYS A 85 5.96 -7.75 -21.90
C LYS A 85 5.71 -8.96 -21.00
N ASP A 86 4.76 -9.79 -21.41
CA ASP A 86 4.87 -11.24 -21.22
C ASP A 86 5.27 -11.83 -22.58
#